data_AF-A0A953U0I8-F1
#
_entry.id   AF-A0A953U0I8-F1
#
_cell.length_a   1.000
_cell.length_b   1.000
_cell.length_c   1.000
_cell.angle_alpha   90.00
_cell.angle_beta   90.00
_cell.angle_gamma   90.00
#
_symmetry.space_group_name_H-M   'P 1'
#
loop_
_entity.id
_entity.type
_entity.pdbx_description
1 polymer ?
#
loop_
_entity_poly.entity_id
_entity_poly.type
_entity_poly.pdbx_seq_one_letter_code
_entity_poly.pdbx_strand_id
1 'polypeptide(L)'
;MVELLCLVDSVHVHSPRKIWDRFGEQTGLERRDFDLYFRGVKKGCAIVFSEIVSLDPVLPLDSIRVRVGSFLPPQFFRILQAGSPELRLFRSAVNLGLTDISKNRSDSSLPPLRREQAGAW
;
A
#
# COMPACT_ATOMS: atom_id res chain seq x y z
N MET A 1 5.23 -4.68 -12.57
CA MET A 1 3.95 -3.95 -12.66
C MET A 1 3.70 -3.24 -11.34
N VAL A 2 2.77 -2.28 -11.30
CA VAL A 2 2.27 -1.66 -10.07
C VAL A 2 0.77 -1.91 -10.02
N GLU A 3 0.29 -2.48 -8.92
CA GLU A 3 -1.07 -3.02 -8.81
C GLU A 3 -1.87 -2.42 -7.65
N LEU A 4 -1.20 -1.90 -6.63
CA LEU A 4 -1.84 -1.39 -5.42
C LEU A 4 -1.29 -0.02 -5.07
N LEU A 5 -2.17 0.82 -4.52
CA LEU A 5 -1.83 2.02 -3.75
C LEU A 5 -2.28 1.79 -2.31
N CYS A 6 -1.50 2.25 -1.35
CA CYS A 6 -1.91 2.28 0.05
C CYS A 6 -1.31 3.51 0.74
N LEU A 7 -1.86 3.83 1.91
CA LEU A 7 -1.27 4.81 2.82
C LEU A 7 -0.46 4.09 3.89
N VAL A 8 0.64 4.71 4.31
CA VAL A 8 1.36 4.28 5.51
C VAL A 8 0.59 4.80 6.71
N ASP A 9 0.00 3.90 7.48
CA ASP A 9 -0.72 4.23 8.71
C ASP A 9 0.28 4.50 9.85
N SER A 10 1.19 3.55 10.07
CA SER A 10 2.13 3.61 11.17
C SER A 10 3.41 2.83 10.87
N VAL A 11 4.48 3.21 11.57
CA VAL A 11 5.80 2.59 11.44
C VAL A 11 6.30 2.22 12.83
N HIS A 12 6.67 0.95 13.03
CA HIS A 12 7.12 0.42 14.31
C HIS A 12 8.54 -0.13 14.22
N VAL A 13 9.44 0.35 15.08
CA VAL A 13 10.82 -0.12 15.15
C VAL A 13 11.05 -0.88 16.45
N HIS A 14 11.24 -2.20 16.34
CA HIS A 14 11.41 -3.10 17.47
C HIS A 14 12.38 -4.24 17.15
N SER A 15 12.66 -5.13 18.11
CA SER A 15 13.37 -6.37 17.81
C SER A 15 12.52 -7.28 16.90
N PRO A 16 13.13 -8.13 16.06
CA PRO A 16 12.39 -9.03 15.16
C PRO A 16 11.34 -9.88 15.88
N ARG A 17 11.68 -10.40 17.08
CA ARG A 17 10.73 -11.13 17.93
C ARG A 17 9.48 -10.31 18.24
N LYS A 18 9.64 -9.08 18.72
CA LYS A 18 8.50 -8.20 19.06
C LYS A 18 7.68 -7.80 17.83
N ILE A 19 8.33 -7.66 16.66
CA ILE A 19 7.63 -7.40 15.41
C ILE A 19 6.76 -8.60 15.05
N TRP A 20 7.32 -9.82 15.08
CA TRP A 20 6.57 -11.03 14.77
C TRP A 20 5.39 -11.23 15.73
N ASP A 21 5.65 -11.14 17.03
CA ASP A 21 4.63 -11.37 18.06
C ASP A 21 3.43 -10.42 17.90
N ARG A 22 3.64 -9.22 17.32
CA ARG A 22 2.59 -8.22 17.13
C ARG A 22 1.95 -8.22 15.75
N PHE A 23 2.71 -8.50 14.69
CA PHE A 23 2.27 -8.28 13.30
C PHE A 23 2.39 -9.53 12.43
N GLY A 24 3.01 -10.62 12.89
CA GLY A 24 3.35 -11.77 12.06
C GLY A 24 2.16 -12.37 11.33
N GLU A 25 1.02 -12.51 12.01
CA GLU A 25 -0.23 -13.05 11.44
C GLU A 25 -0.79 -12.20 10.29
N GLN A 26 -0.44 -10.91 10.22
CA GLN A 26 -0.95 -9.96 9.22
C GLN A 26 -0.04 -9.84 7.99
N THR A 27 1.18 -10.37 8.03
CA THR A 27 2.18 -10.19 6.95
C THR A 27 2.06 -11.20 5.80
N GLY A 28 1.34 -12.31 5.99
CA GLY A 28 1.30 -13.41 5.02
C GLY A 28 2.62 -14.17 4.84
N LEU A 29 3.61 -13.93 5.70
CA LEU A 29 4.91 -14.61 5.68
C LEU A 29 4.88 -15.85 6.58
N GLU A 30 5.71 -16.84 6.25
CA GLU A 30 6.02 -17.91 7.20
C GLU A 30 7.03 -17.45 8.25
N ARG A 31 6.89 -17.97 9.48
CA ARG A 31 7.80 -17.65 10.60
C ARG A 31 9.28 -17.88 10.23
N ARG A 32 9.53 -19.00 9.54
CA ARG A 32 10.88 -19.41 9.14
C ARG A 32 11.53 -18.38 8.20
N ASP A 33 10.79 -17.88 7.22
CA ASP A 33 11.30 -16.91 6.25
C ASP A 33 11.56 -15.55 6.90
N PHE A 34 10.66 -15.14 7.80
CA PHE A 34 10.85 -13.94 8.61
C PHE A 34 12.12 -14.03 9.48
N ASP A 35 12.30 -15.13 10.21
CA ASP A 35 13.47 -15.33 11.06
C ASP A 35 14.77 -15.42 10.24
N LEU A 36 14.72 -16.00 9.03
CA LEU A 36 15.85 -16.03 8.11
C LEU A 36 16.22 -14.62 7.62
N TYR A 37 15.22 -13.82 7.20
CA TYR A 37 15.40 -12.45 6.75
C TYR A 37 16.04 -11.55 7.83
N PHE A 38 15.60 -11.71 9.09
CA PHE A 38 16.12 -10.94 10.22
C PHE A 38 17.32 -11.59 10.94
N ARG A 39 17.94 -12.64 10.38
CA ARG A 39 19.06 -13.33 11.02
C ARG A 39 20.21 -12.37 11.31
N GLY A 40 20.65 -12.32 12.58
CA GLY A 40 21.73 -11.44 13.03
C GLY A 40 21.33 -9.98 13.22
N VAL A 41 20.07 -9.62 12.97
CA VAL A 41 19.57 -8.24 13.08
C VAL A 41 18.94 -7.99 14.44
N LYS A 42 19.35 -6.92 15.13
CA LYS A 42 18.84 -6.56 16.47
C LYS A 42 17.55 -5.73 16.44
N LYS A 43 17.28 -5.02 15.35
CA LYS A 43 16.11 -4.16 15.16
C LYS A 43 15.57 -4.29 13.74
N GLY A 44 14.27 -4.45 13.60
CA GLY A 44 13.55 -4.38 12.33
C GLY A 44 12.57 -3.21 12.30
N CYS A 45 11.94 -3.03 11.15
CA CYS A 45 10.90 -2.04 10.92
C CYS A 45 9.65 -2.77 10.40
N ALA A 46 8.49 -2.50 11.01
CA ALA A 46 7.20 -2.91 10.48
C ALA A 46 6.46 -1.66 9.98
N ILE A 47 5.99 -1.72 8.74
CA ILE A 47 5.21 -0.65 8.11
C ILE A 47 3.78 -1.17 7.99
N VAL A 48 2.86 -0.52 8.69
CA VAL A 48 1.44 -0.85 8.65
C VAL A 48 0.80 0.00 7.55
N PHE A 49 0.09 -0.65 6.64
CA PHE A 49 -0.61 0.01 5.56
C PHE A 49 -2.11 0.08 5.84
N SER A 50 -2.74 1.17 5.43
CA SER A 50 -4.19 1.39 5.43
C SER A 50 -4.64 1.86 4.03
N GLU A 51 -5.95 1.97 3.84
CA GLU A 51 -6.55 2.48 2.60
C GLU A 51 -5.99 1.79 1.34
N ILE A 52 -5.99 0.46 1.33
CA ILE A 52 -5.48 -0.33 0.21
C ILE A 52 -6.46 -0.20 -0.96
N VAL A 53 -5.96 0.30 -2.09
CA VAL A 53 -6.70 0.52 -3.33
C VAL A 53 -6.03 -0.27 -4.45
N SER A 54 -6.79 -1.16 -5.10
CA SER A 54 -6.36 -1.81 -6.32
C SER A 54 -6.38 -0.85 -7.51
N LEU A 55 -5.32 -0.88 -8.32
CA LEU A 55 -5.26 -0.19 -9.59
C LEU A 55 -5.90 -1.07 -10.66
N ASP A 56 -7.00 -0.58 -11.22
CA ASP A 56 -7.66 -1.19 -12.37
C ASP A 56 -7.77 -0.13 -13.49
N PRO A 57 -7.10 -0.31 -14.64
CA PRO A 57 -6.18 -1.41 -14.95
C PRO A 57 -4.86 -1.32 -14.15
N VAL A 58 -4.23 -2.49 -13.93
CA VAL A 58 -2.87 -2.56 -13.38
C VAL A 58 -1.90 -1.77 -14.26
N LEU A 59 -0.87 -1.15 -13.68
CA LEU A 59 0.11 -0.36 -14.42
C LEU A 59 1.30 -1.25 -14.84
N PRO A 60 1.44 -1.63 -16.13
CA PRO A 60 2.49 -2.54 -16.56
C PRO A 60 3.86 -1.90 -16.48
N LEU A 61 4.90 -2.70 -16.19
CA LEU A 61 6.26 -2.18 -16.04
C LEU A 61 6.77 -1.50 -17.32
N ASP A 62 6.44 -2.05 -18.48
CA ASP A 62 6.83 -1.48 -19.77
C ASP A 62 6.18 -0.12 -20.03
N SER A 63 4.92 0.06 -19.59
CA SER A 63 4.26 1.37 -19.66
C SER A 63 4.95 2.41 -18.78
N ILE A 64 5.45 2.00 -17.61
CA ILE A 64 6.24 2.88 -16.73
C ILE A 64 7.55 3.24 -17.42
N ARG A 65 8.29 2.25 -17.94
CA ARG A 65 9.57 2.46 -18.62
C ARG A 65 9.45 3.36 -19.85
N VAL A 66 8.41 3.20 -20.66
CA VAL A 66 8.18 4.07 -21.83
C VAL A 66 7.94 5.53 -21.42
N ARG A 67 7.20 5.78 -20.34
CA ARG A 67 6.78 7.13 -19.93
C ARG A 67 7.78 7.85 -19.02
N VAL A 68 8.56 7.08 -18.25
CA VAL A 68 9.52 7.59 -17.26
C VAL A 68 10.96 7.45 -17.76
N GLY A 69 11.23 6.56 -18.71
CA GLY A 69 12.57 6.19 -19.15
C GLY A 69 13.12 5.01 -18.35
N SER A 70 14.33 5.14 -17.81
CA SER A 70 15.08 4.08 -17.11
C SER A 70 14.52 3.73 -15.72
N PHE A 71 13.23 3.42 -15.62
CA PHE A 71 12.61 2.98 -14.38
C PHE A 71 13.09 1.57 -14.01
N LEU A 72 13.79 1.49 -12.88
CA LEU A 72 14.16 0.25 -12.21
C LEU A 72 13.37 0.15 -10.90
N PRO A 73 12.75 -1.01 -10.58
CA PRO A 73 12.14 -1.23 -9.28
C PRO A 73 13.16 -0.94 -8.16
N PRO A 74 12.82 -0.13 -7.16
CA PRO A 74 13.74 0.15 -6.06
C PRO A 74 13.92 -1.11 -5.22
N GLN A 75 15.15 -1.34 -4.74
CA GLN A 75 15.42 -2.38 -3.74
C GLN A 75 14.75 -2.08 -2.38
N PHE A 76 14.57 -0.78 -2.08
CA PHE A 76 13.88 -0.29 -0.90
C PHE A 76 12.69 0.56 -1.33
N PHE A 77 12.76 1.87 -1.14
CA PHE A 77 11.78 2.83 -1.60
C PHE A 77 12.46 3.96 -2.37
N ARG A 78 11.70 4.65 -3.21
CA ARG A 78 12.14 5.85 -3.93
C ARG A 78 11.21 6.99 -3.59
N ILE A 79 11.76 8.09 -3.10
CA ILE A 79 11.00 9.33 -2.91
C ILE A 79 10.77 9.94 -4.28
N LEU A 80 9.51 10.14 -4.64
CA LEU A 80 9.12 10.79 -5.88
C LEU A 80 9.09 12.30 -5.68
N GLN A 81 9.82 13.03 -6.52
CA GLN A 81 9.88 14.48 -6.44
C GLN A 81 8.57 15.11 -6.94
N ALA A 82 8.20 16.25 -6.37
CA ALA A 82 7.08 17.03 -6.87
C ALA A 82 7.32 17.37 -8.35
N GLY A 83 6.33 17.09 -9.20
CA GLY A 83 6.47 17.31 -10.64
C GLY A 83 7.38 16.33 -11.38
N SER A 84 7.79 15.22 -10.77
CA SER A 84 8.52 14.17 -11.50
C SER A 84 7.58 13.44 -12.50
N PRO A 85 8.10 12.91 -13.63
CA PRO A 85 7.32 12.09 -14.55
C PRO A 85 6.65 10.89 -13.88
N GLU A 86 7.33 10.25 -12.93
CA GLU A 86 6.82 9.13 -12.13
C GLU A 86 5.59 9.54 -11.33
N LEU A 87 5.69 10.65 -10.57
CA LEU A 87 4.60 11.10 -9.72
C LEU A 87 3.36 11.47 -10.56
N ARG A 88 3.56 12.12 -11.71
CA ARG A 88 2.46 12.40 -12.65
C ARG A 88 1.83 11.12 -13.18
N LEU A 89 2.64 10.13 -13.58
CA LEU A 89 2.16 8.86 -14.07
C LEU A 89 1.33 8.11 -13.02
N PHE A 90 1.87 7.92 -11.82
CA PHE A 90 1.17 7.20 -10.77
C PHE A 90 -0.12 7.92 -10.32
N ARG A 91 -0.11 9.25 -10.20
CA ARG A 91 -1.34 10.02 -9.92
C ARG A 91 -2.39 9.82 -11.01
N SER A 92 -2.00 9.81 -12.29
CA SER A 92 -2.93 9.57 -13.39
C SER A 92 -3.56 8.18 -13.34
N ALA A 93 -2.76 7.14 -13.03
CA ALA A 93 -3.24 5.77 -12.90
C ALA A 93 -4.23 5.62 -11.73
N VAL A 94 -3.95 6.25 -10.60
CA VAL A 94 -4.83 6.25 -9.43
C VAL A 94 -6.17 6.94 -9.74
N ASN A 95 -6.14 8.09 -10.40
CA ASN A 95 -7.36 8.81 -10.76
C ASN A 95 -8.23 8.01 -11.75
N LEU A 96 -7.60 7.30 -12.70
CA LEU A 96 -8.30 6.41 -13.62
C LEU A 96 -8.99 5.26 -12.87
N GLY A 97 -8.27 4.56 -11.98
CA GLY A 97 -8.83 3.47 -11.18
C GLY A 97 -9.93 3.91 -10.20
N LEU A 98 -9.83 5.09 -9.61
CA LEU A 98 -10.89 5.66 -8.75
C LEU A 98 -12.15 6.05 -9.53
N THR A 99 -12.01 6.45 -10.79
CA THR A 99 -13.15 6.82 -11.64
C THR A 99 -14.00 5.59 -11.97
N ASP A 100 -13.39 4.44 -12.20
CA ASP A 100 -14.12 3.19 -12.46
C ASP A 100 -14.74 2.58 -11.19
N ILE A 101 -14.12 2.72 -10.01
CA ILE A 101 -14.75 2.37 -8.73
C ILE A 101 -16.02 3.21 -8.48
N SER A 102 -16.02 4.50 -8.86
CA SER A 102 -17.20 5.36 -8.70
C SER A 102 -18.38 4.95 -9.59
N LYS A 103 -18.11 4.42 -10.80
CA LYS A 103 -19.13 3.87 -11.69
C LYS A 103 -19.67 2.52 -11.22
N ASN A 104 -18.86 1.73 -10.51
CA ASN A 104 -19.27 0.41 -10.02
C ASN A 104 -20.05 0.48 -8.68
N ARG A 105 -20.01 1.62 -7.98
CA ARG A 105 -20.81 1.85 -6.75
C ARG A 105 -22.28 2.16 -7.00
N SER A 106 -22.73 2.37 -8.24
CA SER A 106 -24.17 2.54 -8.54
C SER A 106 -24.96 1.21 -8.56
N ASP A 107 -24.31 0.06 -8.36
CA ASP A 107 -24.99 -1.25 -8.32
C ASP A 107 -24.53 -2.13 -7.14
N SER A 108 -24.33 -1.53 -5.97
CA SER A 108 -24.26 -2.29 -4.72
C SER A 108 -25.03 -1.56 -3.63
N SER A 109 -26.18 -2.13 -3.29
CA SER A 109 -27.01 -1.78 -2.15
C SER A 109 -26.25 -2.05 -0.85
N LEU A 110 -25.41 -1.09 -0.45
CA LEU A 110 -24.96 -0.98 0.94
C LEU A 110 -26.13 -0.46 1.79
N PRO A 111 -26.44 -1.08 2.93
CA PRO A 111 -27.41 -0.52 3.86
C PRO A 111 -26.89 0.84 4.36
N PRO A 112 -27.78 1.83 4.60
CA PRO A 112 -27.36 3.17 4.97
C PRO A 112 -26.55 3.14 6.26
N LEU A 113 -25.44 3.88 6.25
CA LEU A 113 -24.67 4.21 7.45
C LEU A 113 -25.64 4.79 8.50
N ARG A 114 -25.86 4.02 9.57
CA ARG A 114 -26.65 4.44 10.73
C ARG A 114 -25.98 5.69 11.31
N ARG A 115 -26.59 6.86 11.08
CA ARG A 115 -26.32 8.07 11.85
C ARG A 115 -26.94 7.89 13.24
N GLU A 116 -26.30 8.53 14.22
CA GLU A 116 -26.68 8.67 15.64
C GLU A 116 -26.28 7.45 16.51
N GLN A 117 -25.56 7.64 17.62
CA GLN A 117 -25.78 8.70 18.62
C GLN A 117 -24.48 9.37 19.11
N ALA A 118 -24.48 10.70 19.04
CA ALA A 118 -23.78 11.54 20.00
C ALA A 118 -24.76 11.87 21.14
N GLY A 119 -24.29 11.77 22.39
CA GLY A 119 -24.87 12.45 23.55
C GLY A 119 -25.76 11.59 24.46
N ALA A 120 -25.28 11.33 25.69
CA ALA A 120 -25.75 11.98 26.93
C ALA A 120 -25.52 11.09 28.17
N TRP A 121 -24.72 11.63 29.09
CA TRP A 121 -24.41 11.23 30.49
C TRP A 121 -23.45 10.06 30.72
#